data_AF-A0A329WTL2-F1
#
_entry.id   AF-A0A329WTL2-F1
#
_cell.length_a   1.000
_cell.length_b   1.000
_cell.length_c   1.000
_cell.angle_alpha   90.00
_cell.angle_beta   90.00
_cell.angle_gamma   90.00
#
_symmetry.space_group_name_H-M   'P 1'
#
loop_
_entity.id
_entity.type
_entity.pdbx_description
1 polymer ?
#
loop_
_entity_poly.entity_id
_entity_poly.type
_entity_poly.pdbx_seq_one_letter_code
_entity_poly.pdbx_strand_id
1 'polypeptide(L)'
;MAGCDPTGYHKRKALRTDVYNAQRPTAGRHATKHINAKDINEAKNLSVGKGSLDKRPEASYFPEYASKVAGFEKQAAYGAIRNGHAFDHGGTRFMFYKNPTGHVGYNEGQLTNWVRIEMTNAPIPTIHSFPASLEQVGKYIPGVR
;
A
#
# COMPACT_ATOMS: atom_id res chain seq x y z
N MET A 1 -33.05 9.03 -16.44
CA MET A 1 -32.02 9.93 -17.01
C MET A 1 -30.69 9.59 -16.36
N ALA A 2 -29.71 9.17 -17.16
CA ALA A 2 -28.40 8.70 -16.68
C ALA A 2 -27.51 9.90 -16.34
N GLY A 3 -27.43 10.25 -15.05
CA GLY A 3 -26.49 11.23 -14.54
C GLY A 3 -25.11 10.61 -14.41
N CYS A 4 -24.28 10.79 -15.42
CA CYS A 4 -22.85 10.49 -15.35
C CYS A 4 -22.24 11.43 -14.29
N ASP A 5 -21.88 10.92 -13.11
CA ASP A 5 -21.22 11.67 -12.03
C ASP A 5 -19.87 12.23 -12.54
N PRO A 6 -19.80 13.53 -12.89
CA PRO A 6 -18.58 14.13 -13.41
C PRO A 6 -17.51 14.23 -12.32
N THR A 7 -17.91 14.19 -11.05
CA THR A 7 -16.98 14.39 -9.93
C THR A 7 -16.10 13.16 -9.73
N GLY A 8 -16.65 11.94 -9.84
CA GLY A 8 -15.90 10.70 -9.66
C GLY A 8 -14.81 10.50 -10.72
N TYR A 9 -15.11 10.72 -12.00
CA TYR A 9 -14.13 10.51 -13.07
C TYR A 9 -12.95 11.50 -13.00
N HIS A 10 -13.23 12.80 -12.84
CA HIS A 10 -12.20 13.82 -12.78
C HIS A 10 -11.36 13.70 -11.50
N LYS A 11 -11.97 13.40 -10.35
CA LYS A 11 -11.23 13.10 -9.10
C LYS A 11 -10.32 11.88 -9.25
N ARG A 12 -10.82 10.79 -9.84
CA ARG A 12 -10.00 9.59 -10.14
C ARG A 12 -8.90 9.88 -11.16
N LYS A 13 -9.11 10.79 -12.12
CA LYS A 13 -8.06 11.20 -13.07
C LYS A 13 -6.95 12.00 -12.37
N ALA A 14 -7.31 13.01 -11.57
CA ALA A 14 -6.33 13.79 -10.80
C ALA A 14 -5.51 12.90 -9.86
N LEU A 15 -6.18 12.00 -9.13
CA LEU A 15 -5.50 11.08 -8.20
C LEU A 15 -4.52 10.14 -8.93
N ARG A 16 -4.85 9.72 -10.15
CA ARG A 16 -3.95 8.94 -11.01
C ARG A 16 -2.71 9.74 -11.44
N THR A 17 -2.89 11.02 -11.75
CA THR A 17 -1.78 11.94 -12.04
C THR A 17 -0.88 12.12 -10.81
N ASP A 18 -1.45 12.26 -9.62
CA ASP A 18 -0.69 12.34 -8.38
C ASP A 18 0.15 11.07 -8.15
N VAL A 19 -0.43 9.88 -8.35
CA VAL A 19 0.29 8.59 -8.27
C VAL A 19 1.42 8.51 -9.30
N TYR A 20 1.19 9.00 -10.52
CA TYR A 20 2.21 9.03 -11.56
C TYR A 20 3.42 9.88 -11.12
N ASN A 21 3.16 11.07 -10.56
CA ASN A 21 4.17 12.02 -10.10
C ASN A 21 4.78 11.64 -8.74
N ALA A 22 4.14 10.75 -7.99
CA ALA A 22 4.59 10.39 -6.66
C ALA A 22 5.97 9.74 -6.67
N GLN A 23 6.75 10.09 -5.65
CA GLN A 23 8.11 9.60 -5.44
C GLN A 23 8.16 8.73 -4.18
N ARG A 24 9.01 7.71 -4.17
CA ARG A 24 9.24 6.94 -2.94
C ARG A 24 10.04 7.78 -1.93
N PRO A 25 9.92 7.51 -0.63
CA PRO A 25 10.86 8.02 0.35
C PRO A 25 12.29 7.66 -0.07
N THR A 26 13.16 8.66 -0.18
CA THR A 26 14.54 8.49 -0.68
C THR A 26 15.54 8.17 0.43
N ALA A 27 15.16 8.35 1.70
CA ALA A 27 16.06 8.15 2.82
C ALA A 27 15.32 7.64 4.08
N GLY A 28 16.09 7.00 4.95
CA GLY A 28 15.64 6.58 6.28
C GLY A 28 14.80 5.30 6.28
N ARG A 29 14.31 4.96 7.46
CA ARG A 29 13.57 3.71 7.75
C ARG A 29 12.34 3.51 6.85
N HIS A 30 11.63 4.59 6.51
CA HIS A 30 10.43 4.52 5.68
C HIS A 30 10.72 4.09 4.23
N ALA A 31 11.95 4.25 3.76
CA ALA A 31 12.34 3.83 2.41
C ALA A 31 12.47 2.30 2.30
N THR A 32 12.86 1.61 3.39
CA THR A 32 13.35 0.23 3.35
C THR A 32 12.61 -0.77 4.26
N LYS A 33 11.92 -0.34 5.32
CA LYS A 33 11.39 -1.23 6.37
C LYS A 33 10.40 -2.33 5.92
N HIS A 34 9.76 -2.16 4.77
CA HIS A 34 8.79 -3.14 4.24
C HIS A 34 9.38 -4.05 3.16
N ILE A 35 10.62 -3.80 2.74
CA ILE A 35 11.25 -4.40 1.55
C ILE A 35 12.63 -5.01 1.83
N ASN A 36 13.01 -5.10 3.10
CA ASN A 36 14.31 -5.56 3.56
C ASN A 36 14.42 -7.09 3.71
N ALA A 37 13.31 -7.82 3.65
CA ALA A 37 13.32 -9.28 3.73
C ALA A 37 14.01 -9.91 2.51
N LYS A 38 14.96 -10.82 2.75
CA LYS A 38 15.67 -11.59 1.72
C LYS A 38 14.94 -12.87 1.34
N ASP A 39 14.13 -13.40 2.26
CA ASP A 39 13.31 -14.58 2.05
C ASP A 39 11.95 -14.49 2.76
N ILE A 40 11.09 -15.47 2.53
CA ILE A 40 9.72 -15.53 3.08
C ILE A 40 9.72 -15.68 4.61
N ASN A 41 10.69 -16.40 5.18
CA ASN A 41 10.79 -16.58 6.63
C ASN A 41 11.25 -15.29 7.32
N GLU A 42 12.18 -14.57 6.71
CA GLU A 42 12.60 -13.25 7.18
C GLU A 42 11.44 -12.25 7.12
N ALA A 43 10.65 -12.26 6.04
CA ALA A 43 9.44 -11.43 5.95
C ALA A 43 8.45 -11.72 7.10
N LYS A 44 8.24 -13.00 7.43
CA LYS A 44 7.40 -13.39 8.57
C LYS A 44 7.98 -12.91 9.89
N ASN A 45 9.28 -13.10 10.12
CA ASN A 45 9.96 -12.67 11.35
C ASN A 45 9.86 -11.16 11.55
N LEU A 46 10.14 -10.37 10.51
CA LEU A 46 10.02 -8.92 10.55
C LEU A 46 8.58 -8.48 10.86
N SER A 47 7.59 -9.16 10.28
CA SER A 47 6.17 -8.88 10.53
C SER A 47 5.71 -9.09 11.96
N VAL A 48 6.46 -9.87 12.76
CA VAL A 48 6.23 -10.03 14.21
C VAL A 48 7.29 -9.32 15.06
N GLY A 49 8.09 -8.46 14.45
CA GLY A 49 9.11 -7.63 15.11
C GLY A 49 10.45 -8.34 15.35
N LYS A 50 10.59 -9.62 14.98
CA LYS A 50 11.85 -10.36 15.08
C LYS A 50 12.79 -9.93 13.95
N GLY A 51 13.91 -9.30 14.31
CA GLY A 51 14.88 -8.77 13.35
C GLY A 51 14.57 -7.35 12.84
N SER A 52 13.47 -6.74 13.30
CA SER A 52 13.21 -5.32 13.06
C SER A 52 14.13 -4.45 13.93
N LEU A 53 14.48 -3.25 13.44
CA LEU A 53 15.39 -2.32 14.11
C LEU A 53 14.94 -1.96 15.55
N ASP A 54 13.63 -1.77 15.75
CA ASP A 54 13.05 -1.34 17.03
C ASP A 54 12.38 -2.49 17.81
N LYS A 55 12.53 -3.74 17.36
CA LYS A 55 11.76 -4.90 17.86
C LYS A 55 10.24 -4.72 17.77
N ARG A 56 9.77 -3.86 16.84
CA ARG A 56 8.35 -3.60 16.60
C ARG A 56 7.89 -4.36 15.35
N PRO A 57 6.66 -4.89 15.33
CA PRO A 57 6.08 -5.49 14.13
C PRO A 57 6.18 -4.56 12.91
N GLU A 58 6.77 -5.07 11.83
CA GLU A 58 6.91 -4.37 10.55
C GLU A 58 6.36 -5.25 9.44
N ALA A 59 5.18 -4.89 8.89
CA ALA A 59 4.64 -5.58 7.73
C ALA A 59 5.71 -5.68 6.62
N SER A 60 5.86 -6.86 6.01
CA SER A 60 7.01 -7.13 5.15
C SER A 60 6.59 -7.89 3.90
N TYR A 61 6.99 -7.36 2.74
CA TYR A 61 6.74 -7.98 1.45
C TYR A 61 7.52 -9.27 1.27
N PHE A 62 7.01 -10.16 0.43
CA PHE A 62 7.85 -11.21 -0.14
C PHE A 62 8.93 -10.58 -1.04
N PRO A 63 10.12 -11.22 -1.16
CA PRO A 63 11.23 -10.69 -1.95
C PRO A 63 10.86 -10.36 -3.41
N GLU A 64 9.94 -11.13 -4.00
CA GLU A 64 9.46 -10.93 -5.37
C GLU A 64 8.67 -9.63 -5.58
N TYR A 65 8.02 -9.09 -4.54
CA TYR A 65 7.35 -7.79 -4.57
C TYR A 65 8.28 -6.68 -4.12
N ALA A 66 9.14 -6.95 -3.12
CA ALA A 66 10.14 -6.02 -2.62
C ALA A 66 11.11 -5.55 -3.71
N SER A 67 11.60 -6.46 -4.55
CA SER A 67 12.56 -6.14 -5.63
C SER A 67 12.00 -5.21 -6.72
N LYS A 68 10.67 -5.20 -6.89
CA LYS A 68 9.96 -4.39 -7.91
C LYS A 68 9.01 -3.36 -7.29
N VAL A 69 9.21 -3.04 -6.02
CA VAL A 69 8.23 -2.30 -5.20
C VAL A 69 7.85 -0.95 -5.80
N ALA A 70 8.79 -0.23 -6.43
CA ALA A 70 8.51 1.09 -7.02
C ALA A 70 7.50 1.03 -8.17
N GLY A 71 7.58 -0.01 -9.01
CA GLY A 71 6.59 -0.25 -10.07
C GLY A 71 5.29 -0.82 -9.51
N PHE A 72 5.41 -1.78 -8.58
CA PHE A 72 4.27 -2.42 -7.93
C PHE A 72 3.39 -1.43 -7.17
N GLU A 73 3.96 -0.45 -6.46
CA GLU A 73 3.24 0.59 -5.72
C GLU A 73 2.32 1.41 -6.60
N LYS A 74 2.84 1.88 -7.74
CA LYS A 74 2.05 2.65 -8.69
C LYS A 74 0.95 1.79 -9.29
N GLN A 75 1.27 0.55 -9.68
CA GLN A 75 0.27 -0.40 -10.18
C GLN A 75 -0.85 -0.68 -9.17
N ALA A 76 -0.47 -0.96 -7.92
CA ALA A 76 -1.41 -1.22 -6.83
C ALA A 76 -2.29 0.00 -6.54
N ALA A 77 -1.70 1.19 -6.50
CA ALA A 77 -2.43 2.45 -6.35
C ALA A 77 -3.42 2.67 -7.50
N TYR A 78 -3.01 2.46 -8.76
CA TYR A 78 -3.93 2.50 -9.91
C TYR A 78 -5.09 1.51 -9.77
N GLY A 79 -4.81 0.29 -9.33
CA GLY A 79 -5.82 -0.74 -9.08
C GLY A 79 -6.81 -0.32 -7.99
N ALA A 80 -6.32 0.19 -6.87
CA ALA A 80 -7.15 0.68 -5.77
C ALA A 80 -8.05 1.85 -6.22
N ILE A 81 -7.52 2.82 -6.99
CA ILE A 81 -8.29 3.95 -7.51
C ILE A 81 -9.40 3.50 -8.47
N ARG A 82 -9.10 2.53 -9.36
CA ARG A 82 -10.10 1.97 -10.29
C ARG A 82 -11.25 1.29 -9.53
N ASN A 83 -10.95 0.64 -8.42
CA ASN A 83 -11.93 -0.05 -7.59
C ASN A 83 -12.64 0.87 -6.58
N GLY A 84 -12.34 2.18 -6.57
CA GLY A 84 -12.93 3.12 -5.61
C GLY A 84 -12.40 2.97 -4.18
N HIS A 85 -11.30 2.25 -3.97
CA HIS A 85 -10.68 2.02 -2.67
C HIS A 85 -9.60 3.06 -2.36
N ALA A 86 -9.94 4.34 -2.55
CA ALA A 86 -9.05 5.47 -2.26
C ALA A 86 -9.77 6.46 -1.35
N PHE A 87 -9.16 6.79 -0.22
CA PHE A 87 -9.76 7.52 0.88
C PHE A 87 -8.85 8.67 1.31
N ASP A 88 -9.38 9.89 1.36
CA ASP A 88 -8.65 11.05 1.89
C ASP A 88 -8.67 11.03 3.43
N HIS A 89 -7.53 11.32 4.06
CA HIS A 89 -7.34 11.34 5.50
C HIS A 89 -6.45 12.52 5.92
N GLY A 90 -7.01 13.74 5.88
CA GLY A 90 -6.42 14.92 6.52
C GLY A 90 -4.97 15.23 6.14
N GLY A 91 -4.61 15.12 4.86
CA GLY A 91 -3.25 15.37 4.37
C GLY A 91 -2.51 14.13 3.85
N THR A 92 -3.07 12.95 4.07
CA THR A 92 -2.61 11.70 3.43
C THR A 92 -3.78 11.01 2.74
N ARG A 93 -3.50 10.26 1.68
CA ARG A 93 -4.46 9.41 0.97
C ARG A 93 -4.11 7.97 1.24
N PHE A 94 -5.09 7.20 1.69
CA PHE A 94 -4.97 5.76 1.86
C PHE A 94 -5.67 5.05 0.72
N MET A 95 -4.97 4.11 0.09
CA MET A 95 -5.52 3.29 -0.98
C MET A 95 -5.30 1.82 -0.65
N PHE A 96 -6.30 1.00 -0.95
CA PHE A 96 -6.29 -0.43 -0.60
C PHE A 96 -6.44 -1.30 -1.85
N TYR A 97 -5.39 -2.07 -2.12
CA TYR A 97 -5.31 -2.96 -3.28
C TYR A 97 -5.34 -4.42 -2.84
N LYS A 98 -6.26 -5.21 -3.41
CA LYS A 98 -6.28 -6.67 -3.27
C LYS A 98 -5.49 -7.27 -4.44
N ASN A 99 -4.39 -7.93 -4.15
CA ASN A 99 -3.59 -8.59 -5.16
C ASN A 99 -4.33 -9.84 -5.69
N PRO A 100 -4.61 -9.93 -7.00
CA PRO A 100 -5.38 -11.04 -7.56
C PRO A 100 -4.57 -12.33 -7.67
N THR A 101 -3.24 -12.26 -7.66
CA THR A 101 -2.37 -13.43 -7.86
C THR A 101 -2.02 -14.17 -6.57
N GLY A 102 -2.49 -13.70 -5.42
CA GLY A 102 -2.24 -14.33 -4.12
C GLY A 102 -1.57 -13.41 -3.11
N HIS A 103 -0.94 -14.00 -2.11
CA HIS A 103 -0.31 -13.27 -1.01
C HIS A 103 0.88 -12.43 -1.48
N VAL A 104 1.03 -11.26 -0.87
CA VAL A 104 2.11 -10.30 -1.18
C VAL A 104 3.16 -10.23 -0.09
N GLY A 105 2.85 -10.73 1.11
CA GLY A 105 3.71 -10.61 2.27
C GLY A 105 3.01 -10.99 3.56
N TYR A 106 3.63 -10.58 4.66
CA TYR A 106 3.12 -10.76 6.01
C TYR A 106 2.82 -9.43 6.68
N ASN A 107 1.81 -9.43 7.55
CA ASN A 107 1.56 -8.38 8.52
C ASN A 107 1.15 -9.05 9.84
N GLU A 108 1.82 -8.71 10.95
CA GLU A 108 1.58 -9.32 12.26
C GLU A 108 1.67 -10.86 12.25
N GLY A 109 2.58 -11.42 11.44
CA GLY A 109 2.77 -12.87 11.29
C GLY A 109 1.73 -13.56 10.40
N GLN A 110 0.72 -12.85 9.92
CA GLN A 110 -0.35 -13.37 9.07
C GLN A 110 -0.07 -13.07 7.60
N LEU A 111 -0.35 -14.05 6.74
CA LEU A 111 -0.31 -13.87 5.30
C LEU A 111 -1.40 -12.87 4.88
N THR A 112 -1.05 -11.99 3.94
CA THR A 112 -2.04 -11.08 3.37
C THR A 112 -1.84 -10.92 1.87
N ASN A 113 -2.96 -10.79 1.15
CA ASN A 113 -3.02 -10.40 -0.25
C ASN A 113 -3.44 -8.93 -0.41
N TRP A 114 -3.59 -8.19 0.69
CA TRP A 114 -3.93 -6.78 0.68
C TRP A 114 -2.69 -5.92 0.82
N VAL A 115 -2.70 -4.78 0.14
CA VAL A 115 -1.69 -3.74 0.22
C VAL A 115 -2.36 -2.44 0.61
N ARG A 116 -1.80 -1.77 1.61
CA ARG A 116 -2.11 -0.38 1.91
C ARG A 116 -1.05 0.49 1.26
N ILE A 117 -1.52 1.45 0.48
CA ILE A 117 -0.71 2.51 -0.11
C ILE A 117 -1.02 3.79 0.65
N GLU A 118 0.01 4.50 1.07
CA GLU A 118 -0.09 5.82 1.67
C GLU A 118 0.60 6.83 0.76
N MET A 119 -0.13 7.88 0.41
CA MET A 119 0.39 8.95 -0.44
C MET A 119 0.12 10.31 0.20
N THR A 120 1.17 11.11 0.41
CA THR A 120 1.01 12.46 0.96
C THR A 120 0.30 13.38 -0.02
N ASN A 121 -0.50 14.31 0.50
CA ASN A 121 -1.12 15.37 -0.29
C ASN A 121 -0.20 16.60 -0.31
N ALA A 122 0.93 16.49 -1.02
CA ALA A 122 1.95 17.53 -1.15
C ALA A 122 2.18 17.87 -2.64
N PRO A 123 2.76 19.04 -2.98
CA PRO A 123 3.05 19.42 -4.37
C PRO A 123 3.85 18.35 -5.13
N ILE A 124 4.76 17.65 -4.44
CA ILE A 124 5.36 16.41 -4.89
C ILE A 124 4.92 15.31 -3.92
N PRO A 125 3.96 14.45 -4.31
CA PRO A 125 3.48 13.38 -3.44
C PRO A 125 4.59 12.39 -3.11
N THR A 126 4.64 11.95 -1.85
CA THR A 126 5.47 10.81 -1.45
C THR A 126 4.58 9.58 -1.32
N ILE A 127 4.92 8.50 -2.00
CA ILE A 127 4.19 7.23 -2.00
C ILE A 127 5.00 6.15 -1.30
N HIS A 128 4.37 5.43 -0.39
CA HIS A 128 4.92 4.19 0.14
C HIS A 128 3.78 3.19 0.37
N SER A 129 4.14 1.91 0.45
CA SER A 129 3.16 0.85 0.66
C SER A 129 3.67 -0.27 1.55
N PHE A 130 2.73 -1.06 2.06
CA PHE A 130 3.03 -2.26 2.82
C PHE A 130 1.88 -3.28 2.76
N PRO A 131 2.17 -4.57 3.01
CA PRO A 131 1.14 -5.57 3.21
C PRO A 131 0.18 -5.17 4.34
N ALA A 132 -1.13 -5.11 4.06
CA ALA A 132 -2.14 -4.66 5.01
C ALA A 132 -2.83 -5.84 5.69
N SER A 133 -3.09 -5.75 6.99
CA SER A 133 -3.94 -6.74 7.67
C SER A 133 -5.41 -6.53 7.29
N LEU A 134 -6.23 -7.59 7.35
CA LEU A 134 -7.68 -7.46 7.10
C LEU A 134 -8.34 -6.46 8.05
N GLU A 135 -7.87 -6.35 9.29
CA GLU A 135 -8.36 -5.36 10.24
C GLU A 135 -8.10 -3.92 9.74
N GLN A 136 -6.91 -3.64 9.20
CA GLN A 136 -6.60 -2.34 8.61
C GLN A 136 -7.50 -2.02 7.41
N VAL A 137 -7.77 -3.02 6.56
CA VAL A 137 -8.65 -2.86 5.39
C VAL A 137 -10.10 -2.64 5.83
N GLY A 138 -10.57 -3.40 6.82
CA GLY A 138 -11.95 -3.35 7.33
C GLY A 138 -12.34 -2.00 7.94
N LYS A 139 -11.36 -1.19 8.38
CA LYS A 139 -11.58 0.20 8.82
C LYS A 139 -12.07 1.12 7.69
N TYR A 140 -11.80 0.78 6.44
CA TYR A 140 -12.13 1.59 5.26
C TYR A 140 -13.11 0.91 4.30
N ILE A 141 -13.08 -0.43 4.23
CA ILE A 141 -13.90 -1.23 3.33
C ILE A 141 -14.76 -2.19 4.18
N PRO A 142 -15.98 -1.78 4.56
CA PRO A 142 -16.88 -2.61 5.34
C PRO A 142 -17.17 -3.94 4.64
N GLY A 143 -17.17 -5.04 5.40
CA GLY A 143 -17.50 -6.38 4.89
C GLY A 143 -16.38 -7.08 4.12
N VAL A 144 -15.16 -6.53 4.13
CA VAL A 144 -14.00 -7.19 3.50
C VAL A 144 -13.69 -8.55 4.13
N ARG A 145 -13.37 -9.54 3.29
CA ARG A 145 -12.97 -10.90 3.65
C ARG A 145 -11.80 -11.37 2.77
#